data_AF-A0A1Q7EBH4-F1
#
_entry.id   AF-A0A1Q7EBH4-F1
#
_cell.length_a   1.000
_cell.length_b   1.000
_cell.length_c   1.000
_cell.angle_alpha   90.00
_cell.angle_beta   90.00
_cell.angle_gamma   90.00
#
_symmetry.space_group_name_H-M   'P 1'
#
loop_
_entity.id
_entity.type
_entity.pdbx_description
1 polymer ?
#
loop_
_entity_poly.entity_id
_entity_poly.type
_entity_poly.pdbx_seq_one_letter_code
_entity_poly.pdbx_strand_id
1 'polypeptide(L)' 'MRKLNPEDASLLELVDRLLNKGVVLAGEATISVAGVDLIYLGLNLVLGAVETFEKAQERRAS' A
#
# COMPACT_ATOMS: atom_id res chain seq x y z
N MET A 1 4.77 22.24 -18.01
CA MET A 1 4.11 20.94 -17.75
C MET A 1 4.73 19.89 -18.66
N ARG A 2 5.49 18.94 -18.11
CA ARG A 2 6.04 17.81 -18.87
C ARG A 2 4.85 16.92 -19.25
N LYS A 3 4.60 16.74 -20.55
CA LYS A 3 3.57 15.80 -21.01
C LYS A 3 4.02 14.40 -20.60
N LEU A 4 3.16 13.71 -19.86
CA LEU A 4 3.34 12.29 -19.53
C LEU A 4 3.30 11.52 -20.85
N ASN A 5 4.21 10.55 -21.02
CA ASN A 5 4.08 9.64 -22.15
C ASN A 5 2.83 8.74 -21.91
N PRO A 6 2.33 8.04 -22.93
CA PRO A 6 1.16 7.17 -22.78
C PRO A 6 1.36 6.01 -21.78
N GLU A 7 2.57 5.46 -21.63
CA GLU A 7 2.83 4.38 -20.67
C GLU A 7 2.82 4.85 -19.19
N ASP A 8 3.36 6.02 -18.90
CA ASP A 8 3.35 6.68 -17.58
C ASP A 8 1.92 7.02 -17.16
N ALA A 9 1.08 7.45 -18.12
CA ALA A 9 -0.33 7.71 -17.87
C ALA A 9 -1.10 6.44 -17.47
N SER A 10 -0.79 5.30 -18.10
CA SER A 10 -1.40 4.01 -17.76
C SER A 10 -0.97 3.49 -16.39
N LEU A 11 0.32 3.59 -16.05
CA LEU A 11 0.82 3.18 -14.74
C LEU A 11 0.23 4.06 -13.62
N LEU A 12 0.16 5.37 -13.86
CA LEU A 12 -0.45 6.31 -12.92
C LEU A 12 -1.93 5.97 -12.67
N GLU A 13 -2.68 5.68 -13.74
CA GLU A 13 -4.08 5.28 -13.62
C GLU A 13 -4.25 3.96 -12.86
N LEU A 14 -3.35 2.99 -13.08
CA LEU A 14 -3.33 1.75 -12.33
C LEU A 14 -3.09 2.00 -10.84
N VAL A 15 -2.07 2.79 -10.51
CA VAL A 15 -1.74 3.12 -9.10
C VAL A 15 -2.89 3.85 -8.42
N ASP A 16 -3.51 4.82 -9.11
CA ASP A 16 -4.68 5.56 -8.59
C ASP A 16 -5.85 4.61 -8.28
N ARG A 17 -6.17 3.69 -9.20
CA ARG A 17 -7.22 2.69 -8.99
C ARG A 17 -6.91 1.76 -7.81
N LEU A 18 -5.67 1.32 -7.67
CA LEU A 18 -5.23 0.49 -6.55
C LEU A 18 -5.37 1.23 -5.22
N LEU A 19 -4.95 2.49 -5.14
CA LEU A 19 -5.07 3.29 -3.92
C LEU A 19 -6.53 3.62 -3.59
N ASN A 20 -7.38 3.85 -4.58
CA ASN A 20 -8.80 4.12 -4.37
C ASN A 20 -9.57 2.89 -3.86
N LYS A 21 -9.21 1.67 -4.29
CA LYS A 21 -9.84 0.43 -3.82
C LYS A 21 -9.21 -0.13 -2.55
N GLY A 22 -7.95 0.19 -2.32
CA GLY A 22 -7.11 -0.41 -1.29
C GLY A 22 -6.43 -1.69 -1.77
N VAL A 23 -5.26 -1.98 -1.20
CA VAL A 23 -4.42 -3.14 -1.49
C VAL A 23 -4.00 -3.78 -0.19
N VAL A 24 -4.01 -5.11 -0.14
CA VAL A 24 -3.45 -5.87 0.98
C VAL A 24 -2.06 -6.36 0.59
N LEU A 25 -1.05 -6.04 1.40
CA LEU A 25 0.31 -6.55 1.27
C LEU A 25 0.55 -7.56 2.39
N ALA A 26 0.83 -8.81 2.00
CA ALA A 26 1.29 -9.85 2.90
C ALA A 26 2.77 -10.10 2.61
N GLY A 27 3.59 -10.13 3.65
CA GLY A 27 5.02 -10.36 3.49
C GLY A 27 5.67 -10.77 4.79
N GLU A 28 6.93 -11.15 4.68
CA GLU A 28 7.75 -11.53 5.80
C GLU A 28 9.13 -10.89 5.67
N ALA A 29 9.74 -10.58 6.81
CA ALA A 29 11.09 -10.04 6.86
C ALA A 29 11.82 -10.59 8.10
N THR A 30 13.13 -10.75 7.99
CA THR A 30 13.98 -11.14 9.11
C THR A 30 14.99 -10.03 9.36
N ILE A 31 15.13 -9.60 10.62
CA ILE A 31 16.14 -8.63 11.03
C ILE A 31 17.30 -9.38 11.69
N SER A 32 18.46 -9.26 11.08
CA SER A 32 19.69 -9.88 11.54
C SER A 32 20.58 -8.88 12.28
N VAL A 33 21.26 -9.34 13.33
CA VAL A 33 22.24 -8.56 14.09
C VAL A 33 23.53 -9.37 14.16
N ALA A 34 24.66 -8.75 13.80
CA ALA A 34 25.97 -9.40 13.79
C ALA A 34 26.00 -10.74 13.01
N GLY A 35 25.22 -10.84 11.92
CA GLY A 35 25.18 -12.02 11.06
C GLY A 35 24.30 -13.17 11.57
N VAL A 36 23.53 -12.97 12.66
CA VAL A 36 22.52 -13.93 13.10
C VAL A 36 21.11 -13.34 12.98
N ASP A 37 20.18 -14.17 12.53
CA ASP A 37 18.76 -13.83 12.41
C ASP A 37 18.11 -13.84 13.79
N LEU A 38 17.72 -12.66 14.29
CA LEU A 38 17.25 -12.51 15.68
C LEU A 38 15.74 -12.29 15.76
N ILE A 39 15.17 -11.64 14.75
CA ILE A 39 13.77 -11.21 14.76
C ILE A 39 13.13 -11.61 13.44
N TYR A 40 12.04 -12.37 13.52
CA TYR A 40 11.14 -12.63 12.41
C TYR A 40 9.94 -11.69 12.47
N LEU A 41 9.57 -11.11 11.33
CA LEU A 41 8.46 -10.19 11.17
C LEU A 41 7.50 -10.75 10.12
N GLY A 42 6.29 -11.12 10.55
CA GLY A 42 5.16 -11.28 9.64
C GLY A 42 4.45 -9.93 9.45
N LEU A 43 4.28 -9.51 8.21
CA LEU A 43 3.69 -8.22 7.82
C LEU A 43 2.37 -8.47 7.08
N ASN A 44 1.28 -7.93 7.62
CA ASN A 44 0.00 -7.81 6.93
C ASN A 44 -0.43 -6.35 6.96
N LEU A 45 -0.35 -5.68 5.81
CA LEU A 45 -0.60 -4.26 5.67
C LEU A 45 -1.78 -4.04 4.73
N VAL A 46 -2.62 -3.06 5.06
CA VAL A 46 -3.63 -2.54 4.13
C VAL A 46 -3.20 -1.14 3.72
N LEU A 47 -2.98 -0.94 2.43
CA LEU A 47 -2.66 0.34 1.82
C LEU A 47 -3.87 0.87 1.06
N GLY A 48 -4.01 2.18 0.98
CA GLY A 48 -5.10 2.84 0.28
C GLY A 48 -4.99 4.36 0.46
N ALA A 49 -5.79 5.10 -0.30
CA ALA A 49 -5.91 6.54 -0.11
C ALA A 49 -6.48 6.83 1.29
N VAL A 50 -5.99 7.89 1.94
CA VAL A 50 -6.46 8.31 3.27
C VAL A 50 -7.98 8.52 3.27
N GLU A 51 -8.50 9.20 2.24
CA GLU A 51 -9.94 9.45 2.06
C GLU A 51 -10.76 8.14 2.02
N THR A 52 -10.21 7.07 1.41
CA THR A 52 -10.87 5.75 1.38
C THR A 52 -11.03 5.18 2.78
N PHE A 53 -10.01 5.35 3.64
CA PHE A 53 -10.06 4.89 5.03
C PHE A 53 -11.00 5.73 5.90
N GLU A 54 -10.99 7.05 5.74
CA GLU A 54 -11.90 7.95 6.47
C GLU A 54 -13.36 7.61 6.19
N LYS A 55 -13.75 7.47 4.91
CA LYS A 55 -15.10 7.05 4.51
C LYS A 55 -15.49 5.68 5.05
N ALA A 56 -14.53 4.74 5.13
CA ALA A 56 -14.78 3.41 5.67
C ALA A 56 -15.04 3.44 7.19
N GLN A 57 -14.42 4.37 7.93
CA GLN A 57 -14.66 4.55 9.36
C GLN A 57 -16.02 5.19 9.65
N GLU A 58 -16.39 6.23 8.90
CA GLU A 58 -17.71 6.90 9.04
C GLU A 58 -18.87 5.92 8.86
N ARG A 59 -18.78 5.02 7.86
CA ARG A 59 -19.78 3.96 7.63
C ARG A 59 -19.89 2.95 8.77
N ARG A 60 -18.87 2.79 9.59
CA ARG A 60 -18.87 1.87 10.74
C ARG A 60 -19.45 2.52 12.01
N ALA A 61 -19.47 3.84 12.07
CA ALA A 61 -19.98 4.60 13.20
C ALA A 61 -21.49 4.94 13.09
N SER A 62 -22.12 4.60 11.95
CA SER A 62 -23.55 4.75 11.68
C SER A 62 -24.26 3.40 11.75
#